data_AF-A0A419IX15-F1
#
_entry.id   AF-A0A419IX15-F1
#
_cell.length_a   1.000
_cell.length_b   1.000
_cell.length_c   1.000
_cell.angle_alpha   90.00
_cell.angle_beta   90.00
_cell.angle_gamma   90.00
#
_symmetry.space_group_name_H-M   'P 1'
#
loop_
_entity.id
_entity.type
_entity.pdbx_description
1 polymer ?
#
loop_
_entity_poly.entity_id
_entity_poly.type
_entity_poly.pdbx_seq_one_letter_code
_entity_poly.pdbx_strand_id
1 'polypeptide(L)'
;MIKLGLAVISVVLLFSAGAFAEGLKVVDGQREYVTTIINAQNVKGVEMRLSADLVIDDCNQRSIDMTSALVSGDGDGWYDKYLLDAHVSQTKMFCPIEKPVKETIYSRPVFIKSFSNENVNGEVRVSVIIPKGFSLNASEVNTDEISGSGSPVKPAAKEVMSDD
;
A
#
# COMPACT_ATOMS: atom_id res chain seq x y z
N MET A 1 -38.41 -30.16 45.45
CA MET A 1 -38.29 -28.79 44.92
C MET A 1 -36.93 -28.64 44.26
N ILE A 2 -36.96 -28.26 42.97
CA ILE A 2 -35.95 -27.61 42.12
C ILE A 2 -34.58 -28.30 41.96
N LYS A 3 -34.48 -29.06 40.85
CA LYS A 3 -33.25 -29.37 40.11
C LYS A 3 -32.76 -28.09 39.42
N LEU A 4 -31.51 -27.67 39.62
CA LEU A 4 -30.88 -26.61 38.82
C LEU A 4 -29.95 -27.27 37.81
N GLY A 5 -30.43 -27.44 36.58
CA GLY A 5 -29.63 -27.86 35.45
C GLY A 5 -28.80 -26.68 34.96
N LEU A 6 -27.48 -26.81 35.02
CA LEU A 6 -26.55 -25.84 34.45
C LEU A 6 -26.54 -26.04 32.93
N ALA A 7 -27.21 -25.16 32.19
CA ALA A 7 -27.15 -25.13 30.74
C ALA A 7 -25.78 -24.59 30.31
N VAL A 8 -24.96 -25.45 29.71
CA VAL A 8 -23.72 -25.05 29.04
C VAL A 8 -24.11 -24.42 27.71
N ILE A 9 -24.10 -23.09 27.65
CA ILE A 9 -24.28 -22.33 26.41
C ILE A 9 -22.92 -22.35 25.69
N SER A 10 -22.78 -23.26 24.72
CA SER A 10 -21.70 -23.21 23.73
C SER A 10 -21.89 -21.97 22.86
N VAL A 11 -21.15 -20.90 23.18
CA VAL A 11 -21.00 -19.75 22.28
C VAL A 11 -20.01 -20.17 21.20
N VAL A 12 -20.52 -20.62 20.06
CA VAL A 12 -19.75 -20.76 18.83
C VAL A 12 -19.56 -19.36 18.26
N LEU A 13 -18.37 -18.77 18.47
CA LEU A 13 -17.95 -17.56 17.78
C LEU A 13 -17.52 -17.91 16.36
N LEU A 14 -18.47 -17.80 15.42
CA LEU A 14 -18.18 -17.74 13.99
C LEU A 14 -17.61 -16.35 13.69
N PHE A 15 -16.28 -16.24 13.61
CA PHE A 15 -15.61 -15.06 13.08
C PHE A 15 -15.59 -15.16 11.54
N SER A 16 -16.53 -14.49 10.90
CA SER A 16 -16.48 -14.17 9.47
C SER A 16 -16.75 -12.68 9.30
N ALA A 17 -15.95 -12.04 8.43
CA ALA A 17 -15.91 -10.62 8.05
C ALA A 17 -14.87 -9.77 8.81
N GLY A 18 -14.02 -9.10 8.00
CA GLY A 18 -12.76 -8.48 8.38
C GLY A 18 -12.88 -7.38 9.42
N ALA A 19 -12.04 -7.49 10.44
CA ALA A 19 -11.70 -6.38 11.32
C ALA A 19 -10.60 -5.55 10.62
N PHE A 20 -10.98 -4.42 10.03
CA PHE A 20 -10.03 -3.39 9.63
C PHE A 20 -9.45 -2.77 10.91
N ALA A 21 -8.18 -3.05 11.18
CA ALA A 21 -7.49 -2.54 12.36
C ALA A 21 -7.35 -1.02 12.29
N GLU A 22 -7.73 -0.34 13.36
CA GLU A 22 -7.49 1.08 13.59
C GLU A 22 -5.97 1.35 13.61
N GLY A 23 -5.49 2.16 12.67
CA GLY A 23 -4.07 2.42 12.48
C GLY A 23 -3.42 3.20 13.64
N LEU A 24 -2.22 2.78 14.04
CA LEU A 24 -1.37 3.49 15.00
C LEU A 24 -0.88 4.82 14.40
N LYS A 25 -1.06 5.94 15.10
CA LYS A 25 -0.59 7.27 14.67
C LYS A 25 0.89 7.45 15.02
N VAL A 26 1.72 7.72 14.01
CA VAL A 26 3.12 8.16 14.19
C VAL A 26 3.26 9.50 13.47
N VAL A 27 3.66 10.53 14.21
CA VAL A 27 3.82 11.92 13.72
C VAL A 27 5.30 12.22 13.61
N ASP A 28 5.76 12.59 12.41
CA ASP A 28 7.09 13.18 12.21
C ASP A 28 6.91 14.63 11.73
N GLY A 29 7.19 15.59 12.61
CA GLY A 29 7.32 17.04 12.36
C GLY A 29 6.09 17.80 11.82
N GLN A 30 5.56 17.41 10.67
CA GLN A 30 4.42 18.03 9.96
C GLN A 30 3.60 17.05 9.10
N ARG A 31 4.04 15.80 8.92
CA ARG A 31 3.31 14.80 8.11
C ARG A 31 2.78 13.71 9.01
N GLU A 32 1.47 13.49 8.95
CA GLU A 32 0.80 12.39 9.63
C GLU A 32 0.80 11.17 8.71
N TYR A 33 1.20 10.02 9.25
CA TYR A 33 1.17 8.75 8.55
C TYR A 33 0.13 7.81 9.18
N VAL A 34 -0.45 6.95 8.34
CA VAL A 34 -1.35 5.86 8.74
C VAL A 34 -0.75 4.54 8.30
N THR A 35 -0.95 3.49 9.10
CA THR A 35 -0.50 2.13 8.77
C THR A 35 -1.71 1.28 8.41
N THR A 36 -1.64 0.58 7.28
CA THR A 36 -2.64 -0.37 6.79
C THR A 36 -2.00 -1.75 6.66
N ILE A 37 -2.71 -2.80 7.08
CA ILE A 37 -2.25 -4.18 6.92
C ILE A 37 -2.93 -4.78 5.70
N ILE A 38 -2.14 -5.37 4.81
CA ILE A 38 -2.62 -6.17 3.69
C ILE A 38 -2.38 -7.63 4.03
N ASN A 39 -3.40 -8.46 3.83
CA ASN A 39 -3.32 -9.90 3.99
C ASN A 39 -4.04 -10.57 2.81
N ALA A 40 -3.29 -11.30 1.99
CA ALA A 40 -3.77 -11.99 0.80
C ALA A 40 -3.17 -13.40 0.77
N GLN A 41 -3.98 -14.39 0.35
CA GLN A 41 -3.61 -15.80 0.35
C GLN A 41 -3.90 -16.45 -0.99
N ASN A 42 -3.09 -17.44 -1.36
CA ASN A 42 -3.15 -18.11 -2.66
C ASN A 42 -2.91 -17.15 -3.84
N VAL A 43 -2.06 -16.13 -3.63
CA VAL A 43 -1.76 -15.08 -4.61
C VAL A 43 -0.31 -15.16 -5.09
N LYS A 44 -0.05 -14.66 -6.31
CA LYS A 44 1.32 -14.45 -6.81
C LYS A 44 1.93 -13.14 -6.31
N GLY A 45 1.10 -12.21 -5.87
CA GLY A 45 1.51 -10.95 -5.29
C GLY A 45 0.34 -10.01 -5.07
N VAL A 46 0.66 -8.78 -4.69
CA VAL A 46 -0.29 -7.68 -4.54
C VAL A 46 0.22 -6.47 -5.31
N GLU A 47 -0.64 -5.90 -6.15
CA GLU A 47 -0.44 -4.57 -6.73
C GLU A 47 -1.03 -3.52 -5.78
N MET A 48 -0.27 -2.47 -5.50
CA MET A 48 -0.68 -1.37 -4.64
C MET A 48 -0.60 -0.04 -5.39
N ARG A 49 -1.58 0.83 -5.17
CA ARG A 49 -1.60 2.22 -5.65
C ARG A 49 -2.10 3.14 -4.56
N LEU A 50 -1.56 4.35 -4.50
CA LEU A 50 -2.15 5.42 -3.72
C LEU A 50 -3.16 6.19 -4.57
N SER A 51 -4.22 6.67 -3.94
CA SER A 51 -5.15 7.62 -4.54
C SER A 51 -5.35 8.84 -3.65
N ALA A 52 -5.68 9.97 -4.28
CA ALA A 52 -6.05 11.21 -3.60
C ALA A 52 -7.25 11.83 -4.30
N ASP A 53 -8.24 12.25 -3.52
CA ASP A 53 -9.40 13.00 -4.00
C ASP A 53 -9.09 14.50 -3.89
N LEU A 54 -9.14 15.19 -5.03
CA LEU A 54 -8.79 16.60 -5.14
C LEU A 54 -9.98 17.40 -5.66
N VAL A 55 -10.03 18.68 -5.29
CA VAL A 55 -10.88 19.68 -5.93
C VAL A 55 -9.98 20.54 -6.82
N ILE A 56 -10.23 20.52 -8.12
CA ILE A 56 -9.42 21.17 -9.14
C ILE A 56 -10.25 22.26 -9.80
N ASP A 57 -9.71 23.45 -9.88
CA ASP A 57 -10.31 24.63 -10.50
C ASP A 57 -9.38 25.27 -11.54
N ASP A 58 -8.40 24.51 -12.04
CA ASP A 58 -7.46 24.92 -13.07
C ASP A 58 -7.18 23.80 -14.08
N CYS A 59 -6.47 24.16 -15.15
CA CYS A 59 -6.09 23.25 -16.23
C CYS A 59 -4.79 22.47 -15.97
N ASN A 60 -4.21 22.57 -14.76
CA ASN A 60 -2.93 21.92 -14.47
C ASN A 60 -3.12 20.41 -14.30
N GLN A 61 -2.25 19.64 -14.94
CA GLN A 61 -2.22 18.20 -14.75
C GLN A 61 -1.61 17.88 -13.39
N ARG A 62 -2.16 16.88 -12.71
CA ARG A 62 -1.73 16.44 -11.39
C ARG A 62 -1.35 14.97 -11.41
N SER A 63 -0.34 14.62 -10.63
CA SER A 63 0.12 13.24 -10.45
C SER A 63 0.51 13.00 -9.00
N ILE A 64 0.45 11.74 -8.58
CA ILE A 64 1.00 11.31 -7.30
C ILE A 64 2.42 10.80 -7.56
N ASP A 65 3.40 11.54 -7.08
CA ASP A 65 4.79 11.11 -7.05
C ASP A 65 5.01 10.30 -5.78
N MET A 66 5.13 8.99 -5.94
CA MET A 66 5.26 8.04 -4.85
C MET A 66 6.64 7.37 -4.89
N THR A 67 7.22 7.20 -3.71
CA THR A 67 8.41 6.39 -3.48
C THR A 67 8.05 5.23 -2.54
N SER A 68 8.68 4.07 -2.74
CA SER A 68 8.49 2.90 -1.87
C SER A 68 9.82 2.52 -1.25
N ALA A 69 9.82 2.29 0.06
CA ALA A 69 10.96 1.80 0.81
C ALA A 69 10.54 0.62 1.69
N LEU A 70 11.31 -0.47 1.65
CA LEU A 70 11.21 -1.55 2.62
C LEU A 70 11.87 -1.07 3.92
N VAL A 71 11.08 -0.97 4.98
CA VAL A 71 11.49 -0.47 6.30
C VAL A 71 11.92 -1.62 7.22
N SER A 72 11.33 -2.80 7.03
CA SER A 72 11.64 -4.01 7.79
C SER A 72 11.22 -5.24 7.01
N GLY A 73 11.98 -6.32 7.14
CA GLY A 73 11.74 -7.60 6.46
C GLY A 73 12.71 -7.85 5.30
N ASP A 74 12.44 -8.89 4.52
CA ASP A 74 13.32 -9.40 3.47
C ASP A 74 12.81 -9.08 2.05
N GLY A 75 11.62 -8.47 1.93
CA GLY A 75 11.04 -8.06 0.66
C GLY A 75 10.37 -9.19 -0.11
N ASP A 76 9.96 -10.25 0.61
CA ASP A 76 9.33 -11.47 0.09
C ASP A 76 7.81 -11.50 0.32
N GLY A 77 7.26 -10.44 0.92
CA GLY A 77 5.85 -10.27 1.24
C GLY A 77 5.41 -10.87 2.57
N TRP A 78 6.31 -11.49 3.36
CA TRP A 78 5.98 -12.15 4.62
C TRP A 78 6.32 -11.28 5.84
N TYR A 79 5.31 -10.63 6.43
CA TYR A 79 5.43 -9.65 7.52
C TYR A 79 6.32 -8.44 7.20
N ASP A 80 6.59 -8.18 5.92
CA ASP A 80 7.33 -6.99 5.50
C ASP A 80 6.60 -5.71 5.89
N LYS A 81 7.39 -4.66 6.13
CA LYS A 81 6.89 -3.32 6.37
C LYS A 81 7.38 -2.37 5.29
N TYR A 82 6.46 -1.75 4.57
CA TYR A 82 6.75 -0.77 3.54
C TYR A 82 6.34 0.64 3.98
N LEU A 83 7.14 1.63 3.62
CA LEU A 83 6.76 3.04 3.62
C LEU A 83 6.54 3.47 2.17
N LEU A 84 5.32 3.93 1.87
CA LEU A 84 5.00 4.58 0.61
C LEU A 84 4.90 6.09 0.87
N ASP A 85 6.01 6.82 0.75
CA ASP A 85 5.97 8.29 0.87
C ASP A 85 5.51 8.89 -0.45
N ALA A 86 4.61 9.87 -0.37
CA ALA A 86 3.95 10.42 -1.55
C ALA A 86 3.60 11.90 -1.39
N HIS A 87 3.57 12.60 -2.51
CA HIS A 87 3.05 13.95 -2.62
C HIS A 87 2.35 14.15 -3.97
N VAL A 88 1.43 15.10 -4.02
CA VAL A 88 0.81 15.52 -5.27
C VAL A 88 1.71 16.55 -5.94
N SER A 89 2.14 16.24 -7.16
CA SER A 89 2.79 17.20 -8.05
C SER A 89 1.80 17.71 -9.08
N GLN A 90 2.09 18.90 -9.61
CA GLN A 90 1.27 19.50 -10.65
C GLN A 90 2.14 20.25 -11.66
N THR A 91 1.67 20.32 -12.90
CA THR A 91 2.26 21.21 -13.89
C THR A 91 2.07 22.67 -13.46
N LYS A 92 2.90 23.56 -14.01
CA LYS A 92 2.87 24.99 -13.70
C LYS A 92 2.58 25.79 -14.96
N MET A 93 1.35 25.68 -15.44
CA MET A 93 0.84 26.48 -16.54
C MET A 93 0.00 27.63 -16.00
N PHE A 94 -0.02 28.74 -16.74
CA PHE A 94 -0.96 29.81 -16.47
C PHE A 94 -2.34 29.38 -17.00
N CYS A 95 -3.24 29.01 -16.09
CA CYS A 95 -4.59 28.57 -16.42
C CYS A 95 -5.61 29.66 -16.06
N PRO A 96 -6.67 29.85 -16.86
CA PRO A 96 -7.86 30.56 -16.39
C PRO A 96 -8.48 29.79 -15.22
N ILE A 97 -9.16 30.49 -14.32
CA ILE A 97 -9.92 29.85 -13.23
C ILE A 97 -11.13 29.16 -13.85
N GLU A 98 -11.28 27.87 -13.58
CA GLU A 98 -12.38 27.04 -14.04
C GLU A 98 -13.37 26.74 -12.92
N LYS A 99 -14.49 26.12 -13.28
CA LYS A 99 -15.45 25.64 -12.27
C LYS A 99 -14.79 24.50 -11.48
N PRO A 100 -14.82 24.51 -10.14
CA PRO A 100 -14.25 23.42 -9.34
C PRO A 100 -14.86 22.05 -9.69
N VAL A 101 -14.02 21.09 -10.01
CA VAL A 101 -14.36 19.69 -10.29
C VAL A 101 -13.69 18.78 -9.25
N LYS A 102 -14.38 17.72 -8.84
CA LYS A 102 -13.79 16.67 -8.01
C LYS A 102 -13.15 15.62 -8.91
N GLU A 103 -11.90 15.30 -8.65
CA GLU A 103 -11.15 14.29 -9.38
C GLU A 103 -10.40 13.38 -8.42
N THR A 104 -10.36 12.08 -8.72
CA THR A 104 -9.51 11.11 -8.02
C THR A 104 -8.32 10.79 -8.91
N ILE A 105 -7.11 11.08 -8.42
CA ILE A 105 -5.87 10.75 -9.12
C ILE A 105 -5.21 9.53 -8.46
N TYR A 106 -4.42 8.79 -9.24
CA TYR A 106 -3.75 7.56 -8.79
C TYR A 106 -2.24 7.64 -9.01
N SER A 107 -1.47 7.03 -8.10
CA SER A 107 -0.04 6.80 -8.29
C SER A 107 0.21 5.72 -9.33
N ARG A 108 1.48 5.61 -9.74
CA ARG A 108 1.97 4.40 -10.40
C ARG A 108 1.84 3.19 -9.45
N PRO A 109 1.64 1.98 -9.98
CA PRO A 109 1.56 0.77 -9.17
C PRO A 109 2.92 0.37 -8.58
N VAL A 110 2.87 -0.20 -7.39
CA VAL A 110 3.98 -0.92 -6.74
C VAL A 110 3.54 -2.36 -6.54
N PHE A 111 4.39 -3.29 -6.95
CA PHE A 111 4.11 -4.72 -6.84
C PHE A 111 4.94 -5.36 -5.74
N ILE A 112 4.26 -6.05 -4.82
CA ILE A 112 4.89 -6.95 -3.85
C ILE A 112 4.64 -8.36 -4.35
N LYS A 113 5.71 -9.11 -4.61
CA LYS A 113 5.60 -10.52 -5.00
C LYS A 113 5.38 -11.36 -3.75
N SER A 114 4.58 -12.41 -3.90
CA SER A 114 4.55 -13.47 -2.90
C SER A 114 5.72 -14.41 -3.11
N PHE A 115 6.34 -14.85 -2.03
CA PHE A 115 7.18 -16.04 -2.05
C PHE A 115 6.30 -17.30 -2.06
N SER A 116 6.13 -17.91 -3.24
CA SER A 116 5.52 -19.25 -3.35
C SER A 116 6.61 -20.30 -3.58
N ASN A 117 6.57 -21.39 -2.83
CA ASN A 117 7.34 -22.60 -3.12
C ASN A 117 6.38 -23.81 -3.23
N GLU A 118 6.91 -25.00 -3.52
CA GLU A 118 6.09 -26.22 -3.74
C GLU A 118 5.17 -26.58 -2.56
N ASN A 119 5.41 -26.04 -1.36
CA ASN A 119 4.66 -26.36 -0.14
C ASN A 119 3.91 -25.17 0.47
N VAL A 120 4.08 -23.96 -0.08
CA VAL A 120 3.47 -22.71 0.45
C VAL A 120 2.65 -22.08 -0.66
N ASN A 121 1.32 -22.13 -0.51
CA ASN A 121 0.43 -21.32 -1.32
C ASN A 121 0.82 -19.86 -1.11
N GLY A 122 1.04 -19.11 -2.20
CA GLY A 122 1.59 -17.77 -2.10
C GLY A 122 0.77 -16.88 -1.16
N GLU A 123 1.40 -16.42 -0.09
CA GLU A 123 0.83 -15.50 0.89
C GLU A 123 1.56 -14.17 0.81
N VAL A 124 0.82 -13.08 1.01
CA VAL A 124 1.35 -11.73 1.21
C VAL A 124 0.70 -11.18 2.45
N ARG A 125 1.51 -10.90 3.46
CA ARG A 125 1.07 -10.26 4.70
C ARG A 125 2.00 -9.12 5.03
N VAL A 126 1.64 -7.91 4.67
CA VAL A 126 2.52 -6.73 4.82
C VAL A 126 1.84 -5.59 5.57
N SER A 127 2.65 -4.78 6.25
CA SER A 127 2.23 -3.51 6.84
C SER A 127 2.70 -2.35 5.96
N VAL A 128 1.79 -1.51 5.52
CA VAL A 128 2.08 -0.39 4.62
C VAL A 128 1.80 0.92 5.33
N ILE A 129 2.83 1.76 5.46
CA ILE A 129 2.76 3.10 6.04
C ILE A 129 2.58 4.09 4.90
N ILE A 130 1.55 4.94 4.96
CA ILE A 130 1.24 5.95 3.92
C ILE A 130 0.94 7.31 4.56
N PRO A 131 1.10 8.44 3.87
CA PRO A 131 0.66 9.74 4.39
C PRO A 131 -0.88 9.81 4.47
N LYS A 132 -1.41 10.43 5.54
CA LYS A 132 -2.85 10.49 5.85
C LYS A 132 -3.73 11.15 4.78
N GLY A 133 -3.14 11.93 3.88
CA GLY A 133 -3.85 12.56 2.75
C GLY A 133 -4.15 11.61 1.58
N PHE A 134 -3.70 10.36 1.65
CA PHE A 134 -3.86 9.37 0.59
C PHE A 134 -4.62 8.14 1.08
N SER A 135 -5.24 7.44 0.13
CA SER A 135 -5.86 6.14 0.33
C SER A 135 -5.04 5.04 -0.36
N LEU A 136 -4.87 3.90 0.30
CA LEU A 136 -4.22 2.72 -0.28
C LEU A 136 -5.25 1.86 -0.99
N ASN A 137 -5.04 1.63 -2.28
CA ASN A 137 -5.78 0.67 -3.09
C ASN A 137 -4.86 -0.53 -3.33
N ALA A 138 -5.32 -1.72 -2.97
CA ALA A 138 -4.56 -2.95 -3.15
C ALA A 138 -5.42 -3.97 -3.89
N SER A 139 -4.82 -4.68 -4.85
CA SER A 139 -5.46 -5.75 -5.61
C SER A 139 -4.56 -6.97 -5.69
N GLU A 140 -5.17 -8.14 -5.51
CA GLU A 140 -4.50 -9.43 -5.65
C GLU A 140 -4.09 -9.68 -7.11
N VAL A 141 -2.89 -10.23 -7.30
CA VAL A 141 -2.38 -10.64 -8.60
C VAL A 141 -2.20 -12.15 -8.58
N ASN A 142 -2.91 -12.84 -9.48
CA ASN A 142 -2.91 -14.31 -9.58
C ASN A 142 -2.28 -14.84 -10.87
N THR A 143 -1.80 -13.93 -11.73
CA THR A 143 -1.17 -14.25 -13.02
C THR A 143 0.33 -13.97 -12.95
N ASP A 144 1.13 -14.78 -13.64
CA ASP A 144 2.59 -14.59 -13.73
C ASP A 144 2.97 -13.38 -14.62
N GLU A 145 2.00 -12.83 -15.37
CA GLU A 145 2.16 -11.60 -16.14
C GLU A 145 2.06 -10.37 -15.24
N ILE A 146 3.18 -10.02 -14.60
CA ILE A 146 3.37 -8.69 -14.01
C ILE A 146 3.71 -7.74 -15.16
N SER A 147 2.70 -7.02 -15.68
CA SER A 147 2.97 -5.92 -16.59
C SER A 147 3.74 -4.82 -15.85
N GLY A 148 5.06 -4.71 -16.11
CA GLY A 148 5.94 -3.70 -15.53
C GLY A 148 5.45 -2.26 -15.80
N SER A 149 5.80 -1.25 -15.02
CA SER A 149 7.18 -0.96 -14.62
C SER A 149 7.32 -0.37 -13.21
N GLY A 150 8.18 -1.00 -12.42
CA GLY A 150 8.70 -0.47 -11.17
C GLY A 150 9.99 -1.20 -10.80
N SER A 151 10.92 -1.34 -11.76
CA SER A 151 12.26 -1.82 -11.43
C SER A 151 12.89 -0.84 -10.44
N PRO A 152 13.45 -1.29 -9.30
CA PRO A 152 14.28 -0.42 -8.48
C PRO A 152 15.47 0.02 -9.33
N VAL A 153 15.64 1.34 -9.46
CA VAL A 153 16.85 1.92 -10.04
C VAL A 153 18.00 1.54 -9.13
N LYS A 154 18.80 0.56 -9.56
CA LYS A 154 20.09 0.27 -8.96
C LYS A 154 20.95 1.53 -9.14
N PRO A 155 21.50 2.14 -8.08
CA PRO A 155 22.46 3.21 -8.27
C PRO A 155 23.65 2.64 -9.03
N ALA A 156 23.96 3.23 -10.19
CA ALA A 156 25.18 2.93 -10.91
C ALA A 156 26.36 3.24 -9.97
N ALA A 157 27.09 2.21 -9.56
CA ALA A 157 28.37 2.39 -8.91
C ALA A 157 29.29 3.09 -9.92
N LYS A 158 29.75 4.29 -9.56
CA LYS A 158 30.83 4.98 -10.23
C LYS A 158 32.10 4.16 -9.99
N GLU A 159 32.57 3.43 -10.99
CA GLU A 159 33.96 3.00 -11.01
C GLU A 159 34.81 4.26 -11.21
N VAL A 160 35.50 4.67 -10.14
CA VAL A 160 36.60 5.62 -10.21
C VAL A 160 37.79 4.81 -10.72
N MET A 161 38.10 4.97 -12.00
CA MET A 161 39.36 4.50 -12.56
C MET A 161 40.42 5.52 -12.16
N SER A 162 41.30 5.13 -11.24
CA SER A 162 42.56 5.79 -10.97
C SER A 162 43.56 5.37 -12.05
N ASP A 163 43.92 6.29 -12.93
CA ASP A 163 45.04 6.11 -13.85
C ASP A 163 46.33 6.56 -13.13
N ASP A 164 47.28 5.62 -13.05
CA ASP A 164 48.72 5.87 -12.88
C ASP A 164 49.31 6.47 -14.17
#